data_AF-A0A2W6C5Z8-F1
#
_entry.id   AF-A0A2W6C5Z8-F1
#
_cell.length_a   1.000
_cell.length_b   1.000
_cell.length_c   1.000
_cell.angle_alpha   90.00
_cell.angle_beta   90.00
_cell.angle_gamma   90.00
#
_symmetry.space_group_name_H-M   'P 1'
#
loop_
_entity.id
_entity.type
_entity.pdbx_description
1 polymer ?
#
loop_
_entity_poly.entity_id
_entity_poly.type
_entity_poly.pdbx_seq_one_letter_code
_entity_poly.pdbx_strand_id
1 'polypeptide(L)'
;MNQNNTTQHSGRAPHVATIAQPSVLARELRPLRQLARSWPSVLAVYAALAFALLLSYQVRPKVDLPIDSQLIGNTGGPFFAGLYEIEQSKKPDGTILYPYRWTKPRFELALPGLAAQPLTLTLSVAGARPTGAPTAVVTIIVGARGHEQPLATFTPEGQMREYNFLIPATTLDNGDLQLAVVTNGFHAADGRNLGLILNRLRLTPAPNTGLILPPRSTSFWLALALALLLLGLSRLGWGRRTFLAAGLLFALASGLWLTFDRLFLTPLAPALWQALLATYIGLFIADYILRLLRQYRGELVDPAATAQEARPWAASAVRWLLTIFFTTFAIRLGGQLHPQIMVVDLIFHVHRLEDVLSGNLLFRTFASESGGHTTYYPPAAYLPIVPLSWLFGRSDADLAMVTRIFGVALDTSAIFIIATIGRLVAGW
;
A
#
# COMPACT_ATOMS: atom_id res chain seq x y z
N MET A 1 -55.19 76.26 14.40
CA MET A 1 -55.32 75.01 15.17
C MET A 1 -54.81 73.88 14.28
N ASN A 2 -53.52 73.56 14.33
CA ASN A 2 -52.90 72.48 13.54
C ASN A 2 -52.09 71.63 14.52
N GLN A 3 -52.57 70.41 14.80
CA GLN A 3 -51.92 69.45 15.67
C GLN A 3 -50.95 68.61 14.83
N ASN A 4 -49.65 68.78 15.06
CA ASN A 4 -48.60 67.93 14.51
C ASN A 4 -48.51 66.65 15.34
N ASN A 5 -48.85 65.51 14.72
CA ASN A 5 -48.67 64.17 15.27
C ASN A 5 -47.24 63.70 15.00
N THR A 6 -46.38 63.79 16.02
CA THR A 6 -45.03 63.25 16.02
C THR A 6 -45.06 61.80 16.52
N THR A 7 -45.21 60.84 15.62
CA THR A 7 -45.09 59.40 15.93
C THR A 7 -43.63 59.03 16.23
N GLN A 8 -43.29 58.92 17.52
CA GLN A 8 -42.06 58.29 17.99
C GLN A 8 -42.12 56.78 17.74
N HIS A 9 -41.49 56.30 16.68
CA HIS A 9 -41.15 54.88 16.55
C HIS A 9 -39.94 54.57 17.43
N SER A 10 -40.18 53.96 18.60
CA SER A 10 -39.12 53.41 19.44
C SER A 10 -38.44 52.26 18.70
N GLY A 11 -37.30 52.55 18.05
CA GLY A 11 -36.45 51.57 17.38
C GLY A 11 -35.86 50.60 18.39
N ARG A 12 -36.52 49.46 18.61
CA ARG A 12 -35.96 48.33 19.36
C ARG A 12 -34.86 47.72 18.48
N ALA A 13 -33.60 48.03 18.80
CA ALA A 13 -32.46 47.45 18.10
C ALA A 13 -32.63 45.92 18.03
N PRO A 14 -32.52 45.29 16.84
CA PRO A 14 -32.65 43.85 16.73
C PRO A 14 -31.57 43.22 17.60
N HIS A 15 -31.99 42.44 18.61
CA HIS A 15 -31.07 41.60 19.36
C HIS A 15 -30.40 40.64 18.36
N VAL A 16 -29.19 40.97 17.95
CA VAL A 16 -28.33 40.07 17.17
C VAL A 16 -27.97 38.94 18.11
N ALA A 17 -28.74 37.85 18.06
CA ALA A 17 -28.43 36.64 18.81
C ALA A 17 -27.05 36.16 18.36
N THR A 18 -26.06 36.28 19.24
CA THR A 18 -24.72 35.77 18.99
C THR A 18 -24.81 34.26 18.89
N ILE A 19 -24.81 33.74 17.65
CA ILE A 19 -24.77 32.29 17.42
C ILE A 19 -23.43 31.80 17.95
N ALA A 20 -23.45 31.12 19.09
CA ALA A 20 -22.26 30.55 19.69
C ALA A 20 -21.61 29.58 18.69
N GLN A 21 -20.41 29.92 18.21
CA GLN A 21 -19.69 29.02 17.34
C GLN A 21 -19.29 27.77 18.12
N PRO A 22 -19.57 26.56 17.59
CA PRO A 22 -19.14 25.33 18.25
C PRO A 22 -17.62 25.34 18.43
N SER A 23 -17.16 24.96 19.61
CA SER A 23 -15.73 24.86 19.92
C SER A 23 -15.01 23.97 18.90
N VAL A 24 -13.72 24.27 18.65
CA VAL A 24 -12.86 23.47 17.75
C VAL A 24 -12.92 21.98 18.12
N LEU A 25 -12.89 21.67 19.42
CA LEU A 25 -12.99 20.31 19.93
C LEU A 25 -14.32 19.62 19.58
N ALA A 26 -15.46 20.31 19.69
CA ALA A 26 -16.76 19.75 19.31
C ALA A 26 -16.82 19.43 17.81
N ARG A 27 -16.10 20.20 16.97
CA ARG A 27 -15.99 19.96 15.53
C ARG A 27 -15.13 18.74 15.22
N GLU A 28 -13.98 18.59 15.88
CA GLU A 28 -13.09 17.45 15.67
C GLU A 28 -13.66 16.13 16.21
N LEU A 29 -14.55 16.16 17.21
CA LEU A 29 -15.26 14.98 17.70
C LEU A 29 -16.48 14.57 16.84
N ARG A 30 -16.87 15.38 15.85
CA ARG A 30 -18.03 15.11 14.98
C ARG A 30 -17.94 13.74 14.28
N PRO A 31 -16.80 13.32 13.69
CA PRO A 31 -16.69 12.02 13.02
C PRO A 31 -16.95 10.86 13.98
N LEU A 32 -16.37 10.91 15.18
CA LEU A 32 -16.57 9.87 16.21
C LEU A 32 -18.03 9.78 16.65
N ARG A 33 -18.69 10.91 16.88
CA ARG A 33 -20.13 10.95 17.22
C ARG A 33 -20.99 10.36 16.11
N GLN A 34 -20.64 10.60 14.86
CA GLN A 34 -21.38 10.08 13.72
C GLN A 34 -21.18 8.57 13.53
N LEU A 35 -19.97 8.06 13.74
CA LEU A 35 -19.71 6.62 13.79
C LEU A 35 -20.50 5.96 14.93
N ALA A 36 -20.50 6.55 16.13
CA ALA A 36 -21.26 6.05 17.28
C ALA A 36 -22.77 6.00 16.98
N ARG A 37 -23.33 7.03 16.33
CA ARG A 37 -24.74 7.04 15.89
C ARG A 37 -25.03 6.00 14.78
N SER A 38 -24.01 5.59 14.04
CA SER A 38 -24.11 4.63 12.94
C SER A 38 -23.65 3.22 13.33
N TRP A 39 -23.51 2.93 14.64
CA TRP A 39 -22.94 1.67 15.13
C TRP A 39 -23.55 0.39 14.54
N PRO A 40 -24.87 0.27 14.24
CA PRO A 40 -25.39 -0.96 13.67
C PRO A 40 -24.85 -1.21 12.25
N SER A 41 -24.59 -0.13 11.51
CA SER A 41 -23.99 -0.23 10.16
C SER A 41 -22.51 -0.52 10.20
N VAL A 42 -21.81 0.05 11.20
CA VAL A 42 -20.41 -0.29 11.46
C VAL A 42 -20.27 -1.78 11.77
N LEU A 43 -21.08 -2.30 12.70
CA LEU A 43 -21.07 -3.74 13.01
C LEU A 43 -21.42 -4.61 11.79
N ALA A 44 -22.44 -4.22 11.01
CA ALA A 44 -22.82 -4.96 9.82
C ALA A 44 -21.67 -5.07 8.80
N VAL A 45 -20.90 -4.00 8.57
CA VAL A 45 -19.76 -4.06 7.63
C VAL A 45 -18.56 -4.83 8.20
N TYR A 46 -18.33 -4.80 9.52
CA TYR A 46 -17.32 -5.67 10.14
C TYR A 46 -17.71 -7.16 10.08
N ALA A 47 -18.99 -7.47 10.30
CA ALA A 47 -19.50 -8.83 10.13
C ALA A 47 -19.38 -9.28 8.67
N ALA A 48 -19.69 -8.40 7.71
CA ALA A 48 -19.51 -8.67 6.29
C ALA A 48 -18.04 -8.90 5.92
N LEU A 49 -17.12 -8.10 6.46
CA LEU A 49 -15.68 -8.31 6.28
C LEU A 49 -15.25 -9.67 6.86
N ALA A 50 -15.59 -9.97 8.11
CA ALA A 50 -15.25 -11.24 8.74
C ALA A 50 -15.79 -12.44 7.95
N PHE A 51 -17.03 -12.36 7.45
CA PHE A 51 -17.64 -13.38 6.61
C PHE A 51 -16.94 -13.52 5.25
N ALA A 52 -16.63 -12.40 4.58
CA ALA A 52 -15.90 -12.39 3.31
C ALA A 52 -14.49 -12.99 3.46
N LEU A 53 -13.78 -12.66 4.54
CA LEU A 53 -12.49 -13.26 4.87
C LEU A 53 -12.65 -14.77 5.07
N LEU A 54 -13.59 -15.21 5.91
CA LEU A 54 -13.85 -16.62 6.16
C LEU A 54 -14.10 -17.39 4.85
N LEU A 55 -14.96 -16.88 3.98
CA LEU A 55 -15.24 -17.49 2.68
C LEU A 55 -14.01 -17.52 1.75
N SER A 56 -13.26 -16.42 1.65
CA SER A 56 -12.07 -16.36 0.78
C SER A 56 -11.00 -17.39 1.17
N TYR A 57 -10.91 -17.72 2.46
CA TYR A 57 -9.96 -18.70 2.97
C TYR A 57 -10.42 -20.14 2.80
N GLN A 58 -11.70 -20.36 2.46
CA GLN A 58 -12.16 -21.69 2.04
C GLN A 58 -11.77 -21.99 0.60
N VAL A 59 -11.49 -20.98 -0.22
CA VAL A 59 -10.84 -21.18 -1.52
C VAL A 59 -9.35 -21.45 -1.28
N ARG A 60 -8.85 -22.54 -1.84
CA ARG A 60 -7.51 -23.08 -1.58
C ARG A 60 -6.69 -23.00 -2.87
N PRO A 61 -6.29 -21.79 -3.31
CA PRO A 61 -5.56 -21.65 -4.56
C PRO A 61 -4.21 -22.36 -4.47
N LYS A 62 -3.80 -22.98 -5.57
CA LYS A 62 -2.43 -23.46 -5.73
C LYS A 62 -1.54 -22.25 -5.94
N VAL A 63 -0.43 -22.20 -5.22
CA VAL A 63 0.59 -21.17 -5.43
C VAL A 63 1.64 -21.77 -6.34
N ASP A 64 1.79 -21.20 -7.52
CA ASP A 64 2.75 -21.63 -8.51
C ASP A 64 3.68 -20.46 -8.81
N LEU A 65 4.93 -20.58 -8.38
CA LEU A 65 5.94 -19.53 -8.50
C LEU A 65 7.01 -20.01 -9.47
N PRO A 66 6.86 -19.72 -10.77
CA PRO A 66 7.90 -20.01 -11.72
C PRO A 66 9.01 -18.96 -11.53
N ILE A 67 10.25 -19.41 -11.52
CA ILE A 67 11.43 -18.60 -11.14
C ILE A 67 11.77 -17.50 -12.17
N ASP A 68 11.17 -17.59 -13.35
CA ASP A 68 11.23 -16.61 -14.42
C ASP A 68 10.13 -15.55 -14.37
N SER A 69 9.16 -15.66 -13.46
CA SER A 69 8.06 -14.71 -13.42
C SER A 69 8.58 -13.31 -13.15
N GLN A 70 8.05 -12.34 -13.91
CA GLN A 70 8.27 -10.92 -13.67
C GLN A 70 7.87 -10.50 -12.24
N LEU A 71 7.00 -11.27 -11.58
CA LEU A 71 6.62 -11.12 -10.17
C LEU A 71 7.81 -11.23 -9.21
N ILE A 72 8.87 -11.93 -9.61
CA ILE A 72 10.12 -12.10 -8.84
C ILE A 72 11.09 -10.95 -9.14
N GLY A 73 10.88 -10.16 -10.20
CA GLY A 73 11.84 -9.15 -10.65
C GLY A 73 13.26 -9.71 -10.84
N ASN A 74 14.25 -8.86 -11.08
CA ASN A 74 15.64 -9.34 -11.13
C ASN A 74 16.18 -9.71 -9.74
N THR A 75 15.64 -9.10 -8.68
CA THR A 75 16.17 -9.18 -7.30
C THR A 75 15.51 -10.21 -6.40
N GLY A 76 14.50 -10.97 -6.86
CA GLY A 76 13.80 -11.96 -6.02
C GLY A 76 12.44 -11.49 -5.47
N GLY A 77 12.05 -10.22 -5.67
CA GLY A 77 10.78 -9.70 -5.17
C GLY A 77 10.71 -9.74 -3.65
N PRO A 78 9.56 -9.41 -3.03
CA PRO A 78 9.44 -9.40 -1.57
C PRO A 78 9.38 -10.80 -0.94
N PHE A 79 9.34 -11.87 -1.75
CA PHE A 79 9.13 -13.23 -1.26
C PHE A 79 10.39 -14.07 -1.23
N PHE A 80 11.38 -13.77 -2.07
CA PHE A 80 12.57 -14.59 -2.21
C PHE A 80 13.82 -13.84 -1.75
N ALA A 81 14.70 -14.55 -1.05
CA ALA A 81 16.05 -14.09 -0.76
C ALA A 81 17.06 -15.20 -1.06
N GLY A 82 18.27 -14.82 -1.45
CA GLY A 82 19.33 -15.78 -1.76
C GLY A 82 19.19 -16.46 -3.11
N LEU A 83 18.68 -15.76 -4.12
CA LEU A 83 18.75 -16.16 -5.53
C LEU A 83 19.74 -15.28 -6.28
N TYR A 84 20.40 -15.86 -7.28
CA TYR A 84 21.13 -15.11 -8.31
C TYR A 84 20.17 -14.68 -9.44
N GLU A 85 20.70 -13.97 -10.43
CA GLU A 85 19.97 -13.58 -11.64
C GLU A 85 19.50 -14.81 -12.43
N ILE A 86 18.49 -14.57 -13.28
CA ILE A 86 17.92 -15.60 -14.15
C ILE A 86 18.93 -16.04 -15.21
N GLU A 87 19.08 -17.35 -15.35
CA GLU A 87 19.87 -17.98 -16.38
C GLU A 87 18.98 -18.87 -17.26
N GLN A 88 19.46 -19.18 -18.46
CA GLN A 88 18.73 -20.00 -19.43
C GLN A 88 19.49 -21.27 -19.70
N SER A 89 18.83 -22.41 -19.52
CA SER A 89 19.37 -23.68 -20.03
C SER A 89 19.16 -23.69 -21.54
N LYS A 90 20.22 -23.92 -22.31
CA LYS A 90 20.18 -23.93 -23.78
C LYS A 90 20.67 -25.28 -24.31
N LYS A 91 20.02 -25.75 -25.36
CA LYS A 91 20.55 -26.84 -26.19
C LYS A 91 21.79 -26.37 -26.97
N PRO A 92 22.58 -27.29 -27.56
CA PRO A 92 23.70 -26.92 -28.44
C PRO A 92 23.30 -26.04 -29.64
N ASP A 93 22.05 -26.15 -30.09
CA ASP A 93 21.47 -25.33 -31.17
C ASP A 93 21.02 -23.91 -30.71
N GLY A 94 21.21 -23.58 -29.43
CA GLY A 94 20.82 -22.30 -28.84
C GLY A 94 19.37 -22.23 -28.35
N THR A 95 18.56 -23.26 -28.58
CA THR A 95 17.16 -23.30 -28.13
C THR A 95 17.09 -23.31 -26.61
N ILE A 96 16.32 -22.38 -26.03
CA ILE A 96 16.08 -22.31 -24.59
C ILE A 96 15.22 -23.50 -24.18
N LEU A 97 15.72 -24.32 -23.26
CA LEU A 97 15.00 -25.44 -22.65
C LEU A 97 14.08 -24.97 -21.54
N TYR A 98 14.65 -24.26 -20.57
CA TYR A 98 13.93 -23.69 -19.45
C TYR A 98 14.76 -22.60 -18.78
N PRO A 99 14.12 -21.58 -18.21
CA PRO A 99 14.78 -20.65 -17.32
C PRO A 99 15.04 -21.31 -15.96
N TYR A 100 16.10 -20.86 -15.29
CA TYR A 100 16.41 -21.28 -13.92
C TYR A 100 17.14 -20.14 -13.18
N ARG A 101 17.26 -20.26 -11.86
CA ARG A 101 18.19 -19.45 -11.08
C ARG A 101 19.08 -20.35 -10.25
N TRP A 102 20.32 -19.94 -10.08
CA TRP A 102 21.14 -20.47 -9.01
C TRP A 102 20.66 -19.89 -7.67
N THR A 103 20.50 -20.76 -6.69
CA THR A 103 20.39 -20.32 -5.29
C THR A 103 21.78 -19.98 -4.74
N LYS A 104 21.84 -19.18 -3.69
CA LYS A 104 22.97 -19.16 -2.74
C LYS A 104 22.92 -20.41 -1.86
N PRO A 105 23.95 -20.71 -1.04
CA PRO A 105 23.91 -21.87 -0.14
C PRO A 105 22.72 -21.86 0.83
N ARG A 106 22.18 -20.67 1.10
CA ARG A 106 20.90 -20.48 1.79
C ARG A 106 19.98 -19.63 0.94
N PHE A 107 18.83 -20.20 0.64
CA PHE A 107 17.71 -19.58 -0.05
C PHE A 107 16.53 -19.48 0.91
N GLU A 108 15.85 -18.35 0.94
CA GLU A 108 14.69 -18.11 1.81
C GLU A 108 13.46 -17.74 0.96
N LEU A 109 12.31 -18.27 1.35
CA LEU A 109 11.00 -17.97 0.79
C LEU A 109 10.06 -17.57 1.93
N ALA A 110 9.44 -16.40 1.81
CA ALA A 110 8.41 -15.92 2.71
C ALA A 110 7.10 -15.71 1.94
N LEU A 111 6.06 -16.46 2.28
CA LEU A 111 4.73 -16.34 1.66
C LEU A 111 3.69 -16.04 2.74
N PRO A 112 3.25 -14.78 2.85
CA PRO A 112 2.29 -14.42 3.86
C PRO A 112 0.87 -14.81 3.46
N GLY A 113 0.05 -15.08 4.46
CA GLY A 113 -1.38 -15.19 4.33
C GLY A 113 -1.90 -16.50 3.78
N LEU A 114 -1.09 -17.57 3.70
CA LEU A 114 -1.53 -18.89 3.22
C LEU A 114 -2.58 -19.58 4.10
N ALA A 115 -2.75 -19.10 5.34
CA ALA A 115 -3.51 -19.69 6.44
C ALA A 115 -2.94 -21.00 6.98
N ALA A 116 -3.27 -21.35 8.22
CA ALA A 116 -2.79 -22.54 8.90
C ALA A 116 -3.45 -23.80 8.33
N GLN A 117 -2.92 -24.30 7.20
CA GLN A 117 -3.35 -25.53 6.54
C GLN A 117 -2.12 -26.35 6.10
N PRO A 118 -2.22 -27.68 6.05
CA PRO A 118 -1.16 -28.51 5.45
C PRO A 118 -1.01 -28.22 3.95
N LEU A 119 0.24 -28.15 3.51
CA LEU A 119 0.62 -27.87 2.13
C LEU A 119 1.57 -28.95 1.62
N THR A 120 1.46 -29.33 0.35
CA THR A 120 2.49 -30.08 -0.35
C THR A 120 3.35 -29.12 -1.14
N LEU A 121 4.63 -29.05 -0.79
CA LEU A 121 5.69 -28.33 -1.49
C LEU A 121 6.27 -29.23 -2.58
N THR A 122 6.22 -28.78 -3.82
CA THR A 122 6.92 -29.37 -4.96
C THR A 122 8.06 -28.45 -5.37
N LEU A 123 9.29 -28.93 -5.25
CA LEU A 123 10.51 -28.24 -5.68
C LEU A 123 11.05 -28.86 -6.96
N SER A 124 11.14 -28.09 -8.03
CA SER A 124 11.85 -28.49 -9.25
C SER A 124 13.29 -28.00 -9.20
N VAL A 125 14.21 -28.90 -8.89
CA VAL A 125 15.61 -28.58 -8.59
C VAL A 125 16.60 -29.56 -9.23
N ALA A 126 17.82 -29.09 -9.45
CA ALA A 126 18.96 -29.91 -9.84
C ALA A 126 20.18 -29.62 -8.96
N GLY A 127 20.84 -30.70 -8.52
CA GLY A 127 22.05 -30.69 -7.70
C GLY A 127 23.33 -30.83 -8.52
N ALA A 128 23.35 -30.43 -9.79
CA ALA A 128 24.52 -30.54 -10.65
C ALA A 128 25.73 -29.84 -10.03
N ARG A 129 26.88 -30.54 -9.98
CA ARG A 129 28.15 -30.04 -9.45
C ARG A 129 29.28 -30.32 -10.45
N PRO A 130 30.31 -29.47 -10.51
CA PRO A 130 31.56 -29.79 -11.20
C PRO A 130 32.19 -31.07 -10.65
N THR A 131 32.97 -31.77 -11.48
CA THR A 131 33.74 -32.94 -11.05
C THR A 131 34.65 -32.58 -9.88
N GLY A 132 34.62 -33.39 -8.81
CA GLY A 132 35.42 -33.19 -7.60
C GLY A 132 34.75 -32.33 -6.52
N ALA A 133 33.65 -31.63 -6.82
CA ALA A 133 32.86 -30.97 -5.79
C ALA A 133 32.01 -31.98 -5.01
N PRO A 134 31.77 -31.76 -3.70
CA PRO A 134 30.96 -32.65 -2.89
C PRO A 134 29.53 -32.69 -3.42
N THR A 135 28.89 -33.87 -3.32
CA THR A 135 27.49 -34.05 -3.70
C THR A 135 26.61 -33.05 -2.95
N ALA A 136 25.62 -32.47 -3.65
CA ALA A 136 24.69 -31.55 -3.03
C ALA A 136 23.84 -32.27 -1.99
N VAL A 137 23.83 -31.75 -0.76
CA VAL A 137 22.92 -32.13 0.32
C VAL A 137 22.04 -30.93 0.58
N VAL A 138 20.72 -31.13 0.57
CA VAL A 138 19.73 -30.09 0.73
C VAL A 138 18.90 -30.38 1.96
N THR A 139 18.79 -29.40 2.85
CA THR A 139 17.89 -29.43 4.01
C THR A 139 16.83 -28.35 3.83
N ILE A 140 15.57 -28.78 3.89
CA ILE A 140 14.42 -27.88 3.91
C ILE A 140 14.10 -27.58 5.36
N ILE A 141 14.00 -26.31 5.68
CA ILE A 141 13.72 -25.78 7.00
C ILE A 141 12.44 -24.96 6.90
N VAL A 142 11.55 -25.13 7.87
CA VAL A 142 10.30 -24.36 7.99
C VAL A 142 10.27 -23.60 9.31
N GLY A 143 9.58 -22.47 9.32
CA GLY A 143 9.44 -21.61 10.51
C GLY A 143 10.28 -20.34 10.42
N ALA A 144 9.99 -19.41 11.32
CA ALA A 144 10.69 -18.13 11.38
C ALA A 144 12.11 -18.29 11.92
N ARG A 145 13.00 -17.35 11.55
CA ARG A 145 14.39 -17.34 12.05
C ARG A 145 14.39 -17.36 13.58
N GLY A 146 15.05 -18.36 14.17
CA GLY A 146 15.06 -18.62 15.62
C GLY A 146 14.08 -19.71 16.10
N HIS A 147 13.08 -20.06 15.28
CA HIS A 147 12.14 -21.18 15.48
C HIS A 147 12.16 -22.15 14.30
N GLU A 148 13.32 -22.25 13.64
CA GLU A 148 13.56 -23.09 12.48
C GLU A 148 13.46 -24.58 12.83
N GLN A 149 12.68 -25.34 12.06
CA GLN A 149 12.54 -26.78 12.20
C GLN A 149 12.93 -27.47 10.89
N PRO A 150 13.84 -28.46 10.91
CA PRO A 150 14.17 -29.21 9.71
C PRO A 150 12.97 -30.07 9.30
N LEU A 151 12.51 -29.88 8.07
CA LEU A 151 11.40 -30.63 7.48
C LEU A 151 11.89 -31.93 6.81
N ALA A 152 12.95 -31.83 6.02
CA ALA A 152 13.52 -32.95 5.28
C ALA A 152 14.96 -32.65 4.87
N THR A 153 15.77 -33.70 4.75
CA THR A 153 17.10 -33.65 4.14
C THR A 153 17.18 -34.66 3.00
N PHE A 154 17.70 -34.25 1.85
CA PHE A 154 17.81 -35.09 0.66
C PHE A 154 19.01 -34.71 -0.20
N THR A 155 19.38 -35.59 -1.11
CA THR A 155 20.49 -35.40 -2.05
C THR A 155 19.92 -35.27 -3.46
N PRO A 156 19.75 -34.05 -4.01
CA PRO A 156 19.20 -33.89 -5.34
C PRO A 156 20.13 -34.48 -6.40
N GLU A 157 19.53 -35.10 -7.40
CA GLU A 157 20.23 -35.59 -8.59
C GLU A 157 20.81 -34.45 -9.43
N GLY A 158 21.80 -34.76 -10.27
CA GLY A 158 22.41 -33.79 -11.19
C GLY A 158 21.45 -33.25 -12.26
N GLN A 159 20.37 -33.97 -12.56
CA GLN A 159 19.34 -33.53 -13.51
C GLN A 159 18.15 -32.90 -12.78
N MET A 160 17.42 -32.02 -13.48
CA MET A 160 16.21 -31.39 -12.96
C MET A 160 15.17 -32.46 -12.59
N ARG A 161 14.76 -32.50 -11.32
CA ARG A 161 13.69 -33.38 -10.83
C ARG A 161 12.78 -32.64 -9.85
N GLU A 162 11.55 -33.13 -9.75
CA GLU A 162 10.58 -32.64 -8.78
C GLU A 162 10.67 -33.46 -7.48
N TYR A 163 10.76 -32.76 -6.36
CA TYR A 163 10.77 -33.34 -5.01
C TYR A 163 9.57 -32.81 -4.24
N ASN A 164 8.83 -33.71 -3.58
CA ASN A 164 7.58 -33.39 -2.90
C ASN A 164 7.73 -33.54 -1.38
N PHE A 165 7.30 -32.53 -0.63
CA PHE A 165 7.39 -32.50 0.83
C PHE A 165 6.06 -32.05 1.42
N LEU A 166 5.59 -32.72 2.46
CA LEU A 166 4.41 -32.29 3.21
C LEU A 166 4.83 -31.30 4.29
N ILE A 167 4.32 -30.08 4.23
CA ILE A 167 4.45 -29.04 5.24
C ILE A 167 3.23 -29.12 6.19
N PRO A 168 3.42 -29.45 7.47
CA PRO A 168 2.32 -29.48 8.44
C PRO A 168 1.74 -28.08 8.68
N ALA A 169 0.43 -27.98 8.95
CA ALA A 169 -0.21 -26.69 9.28
C ALA A 169 0.41 -25.99 10.48
N THR A 170 0.96 -26.76 11.42
CA THR A 170 1.55 -26.26 12.67
C THR A 170 2.85 -25.48 12.45
N THR A 171 3.48 -25.60 11.27
CA THR A 171 4.70 -24.86 10.94
C THR A 171 4.43 -23.51 10.29
N LEU A 172 3.16 -23.18 10.00
CA LEU A 172 2.75 -21.89 9.44
C LEU A 172 2.37 -20.94 10.58
N ASP A 173 3.30 -20.10 11.01
CA ASP A 173 3.07 -19.12 12.06
C ASP A 173 2.06 -18.06 11.58
N ASN A 174 0.93 -17.95 12.29
CA ASN A 174 -0.20 -17.10 11.91
C ASN A 174 -0.71 -17.33 10.47
N GLY A 175 -0.44 -18.49 9.87
CA GLY A 175 -0.78 -18.77 8.47
C GLY A 175 0.21 -18.21 7.44
N ASP A 176 1.37 -17.74 7.86
CA ASP A 176 2.47 -17.35 6.98
C ASP A 176 3.46 -18.51 6.85
N LEU A 177 3.94 -18.76 5.65
CA LEU A 177 5.00 -19.76 5.40
C LEU A 177 6.35 -19.05 5.34
N GLN A 178 7.25 -19.44 6.23
CA GLN A 178 8.68 -19.14 6.13
C GLN A 178 9.41 -20.45 5.86
N LEU A 179 10.09 -20.50 4.72
CA LEU A 179 10.80 -21.68 4.23
C LEU A 179 12.24 -21.27 3.93
N ALA A 180 13.20 -22.03 4.42
CA ALA A 180 14.59 -21.92 4.01
C ALA A 180 15.05 -23.23 3.37
N VAL A 181 15.78 -23.13 2.27
CA VAL A 181 16.46 -24.26 1.64
C VAL A 181 17.95 -24.04 1.80
N VAL A 182 18.59 -24.93 2.56
CA VAL A 182 20.01 -24.85 2.90
C VAL A 182 20.75 -25.99 2.20
N THR A 183 21.86 -25.68 1.56
CA THR A 183 22.72 -26.65 0.89
C THR A 183 24.20 -26.36 1.11
N ASN A 184 25.04 -27.39 1.01
CA ASN A 184 26.49 -27.22 0.94
C ASN A 184 26.85 -26.51 -0.38
N GLY A 185 27.22 -25.23 -0.27
CA GLY A 185 27.62 -24.42 -1.41
C GLY A 185 28.89 -24.92 -2.11
N PHE A 186 29.07 -24.50 -3.36
CA PHE A 186 30.32 -24.65 -4.09
C PHE A 186 30.66 -23.35 -4.83
N HIS A 187 31.95 -23.12 -5.07
CA HIS A 187 32.38 -21.96 -5.86
C HIS A 187 32.39 -22.29 -7.35
N ALA A 188 31.69 -21.48 -8.13
CA ALA A 188 31.76 -21.53 -9.58
C ALA A 188 33.03 -20.84 -10.11
N ALA A 189 33.36 -21.10 -11.38
CA ALA A 189 34.52 -20.51 -12.05
C ALA A 189 34.47 -18.97 -12.13
N ASP A 190 33.26 -18.39 -12.09
CA ASP A 190 33.02 -16.94 -12.04
C ASP A 190 33.08 -16.35 -10.62
N GLY A 191 33.46 -17.15 -9.62
CA GLY A 191 33.62 -16.75 -8.22
C GLY A 191 32.34 -16.79 -7.38
N ARG A 192 31.16 -17.02 -7.98
CA ARG A 192 29.90 -17.10 -7.23
C ARG A 192 29.89 -18.31 -6.29
N ASN A 193 29.31 -18.13 -5.09
CA ASN A 193 29.05 -19.22 -4.16
C ASN A 193 27.64 -19.76 -4.42
N LEU A 194 27.56 -20.86 -5.16
CA LEU A 194 26.33 -21.42 -5.68
C LEU A 194 25.80 -22.53 -4.76
N GLY A 195 24.50 -22.50 -4.52
CA GLY A 195 23.71 -23.59 -3.98
C GLY A 195 23.24 -24.51 -5.10
N LEU A 196 21.97 -24.85 -5.12
CA LEU A 196 21.33 -25.67 -6.16
C LEU A 196 20.73 -24.83 -7.30
N ILE A 197 20.42 -25.49 -8.42
CA ILE A 197 19.62 -24.93 -9.51
C ILE A 197 18.14 -25.05 -9.13
N LEU A 198 17.40 -23.95 -9.16
CA LEU A 198 15.96 -23.90 -8.90
C LEU A 198 15.22 -23.41 -10.15
N ASN A 199 14.22 -24.16 -10.59
CA ASN A 199 13.38 -23.81 -11.74
C ASN A 199 11.97 -23.36 -11.32
N ARG A 200 11.35 -24.11 -10.40
CA ARG A 200 9.95 -23.89 -10.03
C ARG A 200 9.70 -24.30 -8.60
N LEU A 201 8.84 -23.53 -7.94
CA LEU A 201 8.30 -23.85 -6.64
C LEU A 201 6.78 -23.84 -6.71
N ARG A 202 6.16 -24.94 -6.27
CA ARG A 202 4.70 -25.04 -6.21
C ARG A 202 4.27 -25.46 -4.82
N LEU A 203 3.24 -24.79 -4.29
CA LEU A 203 2.54 -25.17 -3.08
C LEU A 203 1.12 -25.55 -3.43
N THR A 204 0.73 -26.76 -3.04
CA THR A 204 -0.63 -27.27 -3.24
C THR A 204 -1.25 -27.59 -1.89
N PRO A 205 -2.43 -27.05 -1.57
CA PRO A 205 -3.13 -27.41 -0.33
C PRO A 205 -3.43 -28.91 -0.28
N ALA A 206 -3.18 -29.55 0.87
CA ALA A 206 -3.48 -30.96 1.03
C ALA A 206 -5.01 -31.20 1.03
N PRO A 207 -5.49 -32.34 0.54
CA PRO A 207 -6.91 -32.66 0.53
C PRO A 207 -7.48 -32.79 1.95
N ASN A 208 -8.80 -32.62 2.09
CA ASN A 208 -9.56 -32.89 3.32
C ASN A 208 -9.19 -32.06 4.56
N THR A 209 -8.70 -30.83 4.38
CA THR A 209 -8.58 -29.89 5.50
C THR A 209 -9.96 -29.36 5.88
N GLY A 210 -10.24 -29.24 7.19
CA GLY A 210 -11.50 -28.73 7.71
C GLY A 210 -11.69 -27.23 7.44
N LEU A 211 -12.50 -26.55 8.27
CA LEU A 211 -12.66 -25.11 8.19
C LEU A 211 -11.32 -24.40 8.44
N ILE A 212 -10.91 -23.53 7.51
CA ILE A 212 -9.68 -22.74 7.63
C ILE A 212 -10.04 -21.35 8.12
N LEU A 213 -9.45 -20.92 9.24
CA LEU A 213 -9.62 -19.57 9.74
C LEU A 213 -8.65 -18.60 9.03
N PRO A 214 -9.08 -17.35 8.75
CA PRO A 214 -8.18 -16.35 8.20
C PRO A 214 -7.04 -16.02 9.18
N PRO A 215 -5.82 -15.74 8.70
CA PRO A 215 -4.71 -15.20 9.48
C PRO A 215 -5.14 -14.01 10.34
N ARG A 216 -4.68 -13.99 11.59
CA ARG A 216 -5.04 -12.91 12.53
C ARG A 216 -4.45 -11.58 12.09
N SER A 217 -3.23 -11.60 11.55
CA SER A 217 -2.53 -10.40 11.06
C SER A 217 -3.31 -9.75 9.91
N THR A 218 -3.59 -10.50 8.85
CA THR A 218 -4.37 -10.00 7.70
C THR A 218 -5.74 -9.48 8.13
N SER A 219 -6.45 -10.23 8.99
CA SER A 219 -7.76 -9.83 9.50
C SER A 219 -7.69 -8.52 10.29
N PHE A 220 -6.69 -8.37 11.16
CA PHE A 220 -6.47 -7.16 11.95
C PHE A 220 -6.19 -5.95 11.07
N TRP A 221 -5.25 -6.06 10.12
CA TRP A 221 -4.87 -4.94 9.26
C TRP A 221 -6.01 -4.50 8.34
N LEU A 222 -6.78 -5.43 7.78
CA LEU A 222 -7.95 -5.09 6.97
C LEU A 222 -9.09 -4.49 7.81
N ALA A 223 -9.29 -4.96 9.05
CA ALA A 223 -10.25 -4.37 9.98
C ALA A 223 -9.85 -2.93 10.38
N LEU A 224 -8.55 -2.68 10.57
CA LEU A 224 -8.01 -1.35 10.85
C LEU A 224 -8.13 -0.42 9.64
N ALA A 225 -7.82 -0.91 8.43
CA ALA A 225 -8.04 -0.18 7.19
C ALA A 225 -9.53 0.20 7.02
N LEU A 226 -10.44 -0.74 7.26
CA LEU A 226 -11.88 -0.45 7.24
C LEU A 226 -12.26 0.62 8.28
N ALA A 227 -11.70 0.58 9.48
CA ALA A 227 -11.95 1.59 10.51
C ALA A 227 -11.58 3.00 10.01
N LEU A 228 -10.38 3.13 9.42
CA LEU A 228 -9.86 4.40 8.90
C LEU A 228 -10.65 4.89 7.68
N LEU A 229 -11.10 3.98 6.81
CA LEU A 229 -12.01 4.30 5.71
C LEU A 229 -13.31 4.90 6.24
N LEU A 230 -13.97 4.24 7.18
CA LEU A 230 -15.23 4.73 7.76
C LEU A 230 -15.03 6.05 8.52
N LEU A 231 -13.91 6.22 9.22
CA LEU A 231 -13.55 7.46 9.89
C LEU A 231 -13.34 8.61 8.89
N GLY A 232 -12.64 8.36 7.79
CA GLY A 232 -12.45 9.31 6.69
C GLY A 232 -13.78 9.73 6.06
N LEU A 233 -14.64 8.75 5.73
CA LEU A 233 -15.98 9.03 5.21
C LEU A 233 -16.85 9.81 6.20
N SER A 234 -16.73 9.52 7.49
CA SER A 234 -17.43 10.28 8.53
C SER A 234 -16.91 11.71 8.63
N ARG A 235 -15.60 11.94 8.48
CA ARG A 235 -15.02 13.30 8.43
C ARG A 235 -15.52 14.10 7.23
N LEU A 236 -15.71 13.44 6.09
CA LEU A 236 -16.31 14.01 4.89
C LEU A 236 -17.82 14.28 5.03
N GLY A 237 -18.46 13.87 6.14
CA GLY A 237 -19.88 14.08 6.40
C GLY A 237 -20.80 13.14 5.62
N TRP A 238 -20.29 11.99 5.18
CA TRP A 238 -21.09 10.94 4.55
C TRP A 238 -21.92 10.17 5.58
N GLY A 239 -23.17 9.83 5.24
CA GLY A 239 -24.11 9.20 6.17
C GLY A 239 -24.05 7.66 6.20
N ARG A 240 -24.97 7.07 6.98
CA ARG A 240 -25.13 5.62 7.18
C ARG A 240 -25.15 4.81 5.88
N ARG A 241 -25.88 5.27 4.86
CA ARG A 241 -25.99 4.57 3.56
C ARG A 241 -24.63 4.45 2.87
N THR A 242 -23.85 5.51 2.90
CA THR A 242 -22.50 5.52 2.31
C THR A 242 -21.55 4.63 3.10
N PHE A 243 -21.65 4.58 4.44
CA PHE A 243 -20.84 3.67 5.26
C PHE A 243 -21.13 2.21 4.92
N LEU A 244 -22.41 1.83 4.81
CA LEU A 244 -22.81 0.49 4.39
C LEU A 244 -22.29 0.17 3.00
N ALA A 245 -22.53 1.04 2.01
CA ALA A 245 -22.11 0.81 0.63
C ALA A 245 -20.58 0.67 0.51
N ALA A 246 -19.82 1.61 1.10
CA ALA A 246 -18.36 1.59 1.05
C ALA A 246 -17.76 0.42 1.83
N GLY A 247 -18.30 0.13 3.03
CA GLY A 247 -17.81 -0.98 3.85
C GLY A 247 -18.13 -2.36 3.25
N LEU A 248 -19.31 -2.54 2.64
CA LEU A 248 -19.65 -3.76 1.91
C LEU A 248 -18.79 -3.92 0.65
N LEU A 249 -18.57 -2.82 -0.10
CA LEU A 249 -17.67 -2.85 -1.26
C LEU A 249 -16.24 -3.20 -0.84
N PHE A 250 -15.75 -2.64 0.27
CA PHE A 250 -14.43 -2.95 0.82
C PHE A 250 -14.32 -4.43 1.23
N ALA A 251 -15.34 -4.95 1.94
CA ALA A 251 -15.39 -6.35 2.36
C ALA A 251 -15.41 -7.30 1.15
N LEU A 252 -16.26 -7.02 0.16
CA LEU A 252 -16.37 -7.81 -1.06
C LEU A 252 -15.07 -7.76 -1.86
N ALA A 253 -14.52 -6.57 -2.10
CA ALA A 253 -13.27 -6.41 -2.83
C ALA A 253 -12.12 -7.15 -2.13
N SER A 254 -12.02 -7.03 -0.81
CA SER A 254 -11.01 -7.74 -0.02
C SER A 254 -11.17 -9.26 -0.11
N GLY A 255 -12.40 -9.77 0.02
CA GLY A 255 -12.69 -11.20 -0.08
C GLY A 255 -12.42 -11.76 -1.48
N LEU A 256 -12.82 -11.06 -2.53
CA LEU A 256 -12.54 -11.44 -3.92
C LEU A 256 -11.04 -11.42 -4.19
N TRP A 257 -10.34 -10.38 -3.76
CA TRP A 257 -8.90 -10.28 -3.99
C TRP A 257 -8.12 -11.37 -3.24
N LEU A 258 -8.48 -11.67 -1.98
CA LEU A 258 -7.90 -12.82 -1.25
C LEU A 258 -8.21 -14.18 -1.91
N THR A 259 -9.29 -14.27 -2.67
CA THR A 259 -9.68 -15.48 -3.40
C THR A 259 -8.82 -15.68 -4.64
N PHE A 260 -8.62 -14.61 -5.42
CA PHE A 260 -7.92 -14.69 -6.71
C PHE A 260 -6.42 -14.43 -6.62
N ASP A 261 -5.99 -13.54 -5.74
CA ASP A 261 -4.59 -13.12 -5.59
C ASP A 261 -4.26 -12.76 -4.13
N ARG A 262 -4.28 -13.80 -3.30
CA ARG A 262 -3.98 -13.75 -1.87
C ARG A 262 -2.60 -13.18 -1.56
N LEU A 263 -1.62 -13.51 -2.40
CA LEU A 263 -0.23 -13.10 -2.22
C LEU A 263 -0.01 -11.63 -2.55
N PHE A 264 -0.93 -10.99 -3.28
CA PHE A 264 -0.92 -9.54 -3.45
C PHE A 264 -1.57 -8.82 -2.27
N LEU A 265 -2.80 -9.18 -1.88
CA LEU A 265 -3.50 -8.42 -0.84
C LEU A 265 -2.89 -8.61 0.56
N THR A 266 -2.31 -9.77 0.88
CA THR A 266 -1.78 -9.99 2.23
C THR A 266 -0.61 -9.06 2.58
N PRO A 267 0.45 -8.93 1.74
CA PRO A 267 1.49 -7.94 1.95
C PRO A 267 0.97 -6.49 1.87
N LEU A 268 -0.09 -6.23 1.09
CA LEU A 268 -0.71 -4.91 0.98
C LEU A 268 -1.44 -4.48 2.26
N ALA A 269 -2.04 -5.42 3.00
CA ALA A 269 -2.88 -5.10 4.15
C ALA A 269 -2.23 -4.14 5.18
N PRO A 270 -0.96 -4.33 5.63
CA PRO A 270 -0.27 -3.36 6.47
C PRO A 270 -0.02 -2.02 5.76
N ALA A 271 0.31 -2.02 4.47
CA ALA A 271 0.48 -0.78 3.70
C ALA A 271 -0.85 -0.01 3.53
N LEU A 272 -1.98 -0.71 3.47
CA LEU A 272 -3.30 -0.12 3.24
C LEU A 272 -3.77 0.75 4.41
N TRP A 273 -3.57 0.32 5.66
CA TRP A 273 -3.91 1.16 6.81
C TRP A 273 -2.97 2.37 6.90
N GLN A 274 -1.69 2.21 6.57
CA GLN A 274 -0.73 3.33 6.54
C GLN A 274 -1.15 4.36 5.49
N ALA A 275 -1.50 3.89 4.29
CA ALA A 275 -2.02 4.74 3.22
C ALA A 275 -3.29 5.47 3.68
N LEU A 276 -4.25 4.78 4.27
CA LEU A 276 -5.49 5.40 4.76
C LEU A 276 -5.27 6.36 5.93
N LEU A 277 -4.30 6.10 6.82
CA LEU A 277 -3.92 7.02 7.89
C LEU A 277 -3.29 8.29 7.30
N ALA A 278 -2.33 8.14 6.38
CA ALA A 278 -1.72 9.26 5.68
C ALA A 278 -2.76 10.07 4.91
N THR A 279 -3.70 9.40 4.23
CA THR A 279 -4.84 10.05 3.56
C THR A 279 -5.73 10.79 4.55
N TYR A 280 -6.02 10.21 5.72
CA TYR A 280 -6.84 10.87 6.75
C TYR A 280 -6.17 12.15 7.27
N ILE A 281 -4.85 12.12 7.50
CA ILE A 281 -4.06 13.29 7.87
C ILE A 281 -4.04 14.31 6.72
N GLY A 282 -3.81 13.86 5.48
CA GLY A 282 -3.87 14.71 4.29
C GLY A 282 -5.23 15.37 4.11
N LEU A 283 -6.31 14.66 4.40
CA LEU A 283 -7.67 15.18 4.40
C LEU A 283 -7.87 16.26 5.46
N PHE A 284 -7.30 16.10 6.66
CA PHE A 284 -7.31 17.13 7.70
C PHE A 284 -6.62 18.41 7.21
N ILE A 285 -5.44 18.28 6.60
CA ILE A 285 -4.66 19.40 6.05
C ILE A 285 -5.41 20.06 4.90
N ALA A 286 -5.95 19.29 3.95
CA ALA A 286 -6.69 19.80 2.81
C ALA A 286 -7.95 20.57 3.24
N ASP A 287 -8.74 20.04 4.18
CA ASP A 287 -9.89 20.75 4.75
C ASP A 287 -9.47 22.05 5.45
N TYR A 288 -8.36 22.04 6.20
CA TYR A 288 -7.82 23.24 6.84
C TYR A 288 -7.40 24.31 5.82
N ILE A 289 -6.63 23.93 4.78
CA ILE A 289 -6.21 24.85 3.71
C ILE A 289 -7.43 25.44 2.99
N LEU A 290 -8.42 24.61 2.63
CA LEU A 290 -9.64 25.10 1.99
C LEU A 290 -10.38 26.12 2.86
N ARG A 291 -10.40 25.94 4.17
CA ARG A 291 -11.01 26.93 5.09
C ARG A 291 -10.22 28.23 5.12
N LEU A 292 -8.88 28.17 5.20
CA LEU A 292 -8.03 29.35 5.14
C LEU A 292 -8.23 30.12 3.83
N LEU A 293 -8.29 29.41 2.69
CA LEU A 293 -8.55 30.03 1.39
C LEU A 293 -9.91 30.71 1.33
N ARG A 294 -10.95 30.10 1.90
CA ARG A 294 -12.28 30.74 1.99
C ARG A 294 -12.29 31.95 2.91
N GLN A 295 -11.57 31.88 4.01
CA GLN A 295 -11.45 33.00 4.94
C GLN A 295 -10.74 34.17 4.27
N TYR A 296 -9.64 33.90 3.57
CA TYR A 296 -8.89 34.91 2.83
C TYR A 296 -9.70 35.55 1.70
N ARG A 297 -10.56 34.78 1.03
CA ARG A 297 -11.48 35.28 -0.01
C ARG A 297 -12.70 36.03 0.53
N GLY A 298 -12.83 36.18 1.85
CA GLY A 298 -14.00 36.82 2.46
C GLY A 298 -15.29 35.98 2.42
N GLU A 299 -15.26 34.75 1.87
CA GLU A 299 -16.43 33.86 1.75
C GLU A 299 -17.02 33.46 3.11
N LEU A 300 -16.26 33.60 4.19
CA LEU A 300 -16.69 33.28 5.56
C LEU A 300 -17.14 34.51 6.38
N VAL A 301 -16.88 35.74 5.90
CA VAL A 301 -16.97 36.95 6.73
C VAL A 301 -18.16 37.84 6.34
N ASP A 302 -18.62 37.83 5.09
CA ASP A 302 -19.67 38.75 4.66
C ASP A 302 -20.87 38.06 3.97
N PRO A 303 -21.95 37.71 4.70
CA PRO A 303 -23.17 37.18 4.12
C PRO A 303 -23.95 38.22 3.28
N ALA A 304 -23.56 39.51 3.34
CA ALA A 304 -24.19 40.59 2.59
C ALA A 304 -23.40 40.99 1.33
N ALA A 305 -22.28 40.31 1.01
CA ALA A 305 -21.58 40.47 -0.26
C ALA A 305 -22.48 40.03 -1.43
N THR A 306 -23.30 40.98 -1.88
CA THR A 306 -24.26 40.86 -2.96
C THR A 306 -23.56 40.68 -4.31
N ALA A 307 -24.14 39.78 -5.09
CA ALA A 307 -24.12 39.74 -6.55
C ALA A 307 -22.92 39.04 -7.23
N GLN A 308 -23.17 37.77 -7.56
CA GLN A 308 -22.75 37.08 -8.78
C GLN A 308 -21.32 36.51 -8.85
N GLU A 309 -20.28 37.17 -8.34
CA GLU A 309 -18.89 36.70 -8.53
C GLU A 309 -18.32 35.82 -7.39
N ALA A 310 -18.91 35.85 -6.20
CA ALA A 310 -18.38 35.14 -5.01
C ALA A 310 -19.37 34.13 -4.40
N ARG A 311 -20.04 33.29 -5.22
CA ARG A 311 -20.83 32.18 -4.64
C ARG A 311 -19.87 31.25 -3.89
N PRO A 312 -20.02 31.00 -2.57
CA PRO A 312 -19.20 30.01 -1.89
C PRO A 312 -19.46 28.63 -2.52
N TRP A 313 -18.45 27.77 -2.50
CA TRP A 313 -18.61 26.41 -3.01
C TRP A 313 -19.75 25.71 -2.27
N ALA A 314 -20.69 25.13 -3.02
CA ALA A 314 -21.75 24.32 -2.42
C ALA A 314 -21.11 23.22 -1.54
N ALA A 315 -21.60 23.05 -0.31
CA ALA A 315 -21.01 22.10 0.64
C ALA A 315 -20.92 20.67 0.07
N SER A 316 -21.86 20.30 -0.81
CA SER A 316 -21.85 19.04 -1.57
C SER A 316 -20.66 18.93 -2.51
N ALA A 317 -20.32 19.98 -3.26
CA ALA A 317 -19.20 20.00 -4.20
C ALA A 317 -17.86 19.84 -3.47
N VAL A 318 -17.69 20.55 -2.35
CA VAL A 318 -16.50 20.46 -1.49
C VAL A 318 -16.34 19.04 -0.95
N ARG A 319 -17.42 18.47 -0.43
CA ARG A 319 -17.42 17.08 0.06
C ARG A 319 -17.02 16.11 -1.03
N TRP A 320 -17.53 16.28 -2.25
CA TRP A 320 -17.16 15.43 -3.39
C TRP A 320 -15.70 15.58 -3.77
N LEU A 321 -15.17 16.81 -3.89
CA LEU A 321 -13.74 17.01 -4.15
C LEU A 321 -12.85 16.34 -3.11
N LEU A 322 -13.16 16.53 -1.83
CA LEU A 322 -12.40 15.92 -0.75
C LEU A 322 -12.54 14.38 -0.77
N THR A 323 -13.68 13.85 -1.21
CA THR A 323 -13.88 12.39 -1.41
C THR A 323 -13.04 11.86 -2.56
N ILE A 324 -12.97 12.59 -3.68
CA ILE A 324 -12.11 12.23 -4.82
C ILE A 324 -10.64 12.30 -4.39
N PHE A 325 -10.22 13.38 -3.73
CA PHE A 325 -8.87 13.49 -3.15
C PHE A 325 -8.56 12.31 -2.23
N PHE A 326 -9.43 12.03 -1.26
CA PHE A 326 -9.27 10.93 -0.30
C PHE A 326 -9.10 9.58 -1.01
N THR A 327 -9.98 9.28 -1.97
CA THR A 327 -9.99 8.00 -2.67
C THR A 327 -8.76 7.85 -3.57
N THR A 328 -8.45 8.87 -4.38
CA THR A 328 -7.30 8.86 -5.29
C THR A 328 -5.99 8.77 -4.53
N PHE A 329 -5.84 9.53 -3.45
CA PHE A 329 -4.63 9.51 -2.63
C PHE A 329 -4.45 8.13 -1.99
N ALA A 330 -5.50 7.57 -1.37
CA ALA A 330 -5.41 6.26 -0.72
C ALA A 330 -5.04 5.15 -1.71
N ILE A 331 -5.65 5.14 -2.90
CA ILE A 331 -5.35 4.14 -3.94
C ILE A 331 -3.92 4.29 -4.45
N ARG A 332 -3.50 5.52 -4.81
CA ARG A 332 -2.15 5.75 -5.35
C ARG A 332 -1.06 5.47 -4.33
N LEU A 333 -1.22 5.96 -3.09
CA LEU A 333 -0.26 5.69 -2.03
C LEU A 333 -0.25 4.20 -1.67
N GLY A 334 -1.42 3.56 -1.52
CA GLY A 334 -1.51 2.12 -1.26
C GLY A 334 -0.79 1.29 -2.33
N GLY A 335 -0.93 1.65 -3.60
CA GLY A 335 -0.16 1.05 -4.69
C GLY A 335 1.34 1.28 -4.54
N GLN A 336 1.79 2.51 -4.28
CA GLN A 336 3.23 2.79 -4.11
C GLN A 336 3.83 2.13 -2.87
N LEU A 337 3.05 1.88 -1.81
CA LEU A 337 3.48 1.18 -0.61
C LEU A 337 3.45 -0.35 -0.75
N HIS A 338 2.90 -0.88 -1.85
CA HIS A 338 2.85 -2.30 -2.07
C HIS A 338 4.27 -2.88 -2.22
N PRO A 339 4.64 -3.95 -1.49
CA PRO A 339 5.99 -4.51 -1.53
C PRO A 339 6.45 -5.03 -2.90
N GLN A 340 5.51 -5.40 -3.78
CA GLN A 340 5.84 -5.83 -5.15
C GLN A 340 5.89 -4.68 -6.16
N ILE A 341 5.43 -3.48 -5.80
CA ILE A 341 5.43 -2.35 -6.72
C ILE A 341 6.76 -1.61 -6.58
N MET A 342 7.58 -1.74 -7.61
CA MET A 342 8.83 -0.98 -7.74
C MET A 342 8.55 0.34 -8.45
N VAL A 343 8.81 1.45 -7.76
CA VAL A 343 8.80 2.79 -8.36
C VAL A 343 10.21 3.07 -8.88
N VAL A 344 10.42 2.90 -10.18
CA VAL A 344 11.74 2.90 -10.84
C VAL A 344 12.59 4.11 -10.44
N ASP A 345 12.01 5.31 -10.48
CA ASP A 345 12.75 6.56 -10.24
C ASP A 345 12.76 7.01 -8.78
N LEU A 346 12.19 6.22 -7.87
CA LEU A 346 12.11 6.63 -6.46
C LEU A 346 13.50 6.83 -5.85
N ILE A 347 14.41 5.88 -6.07
CA ILE A 347 15.78 5.95 -5.54
C ILE A 347 16.51 7.15 -6.15
N PHE A 348 16.29 7.44 -7.43
CA PHE A 348 16.80 8.65 -8.05
C PHE A 348 16.33 9.90 -7.29
N HIS A 349 15.03 10.02 -6.99
CA HIS A 349 14.49 11.15 -6.23
C HIS A 349 14.99 11.21 -4.78
N VAL A 350 15.24 10.06 -4.13
CA VAL A 350 15.83 10.01 -2.78
C VAL A 350 17.23 10.61 -2.78
N HIS A 351 18.10 10.21 -3.71
CA HIS A 351 19.45 10.80 -3.82
C HIS A 351 19.41 12.30 -4.13
N ARG A 352 18.44 12.77 -4.93
CA ARG A 352 18.27 14.23 -5.17
C ARG A 352 17.81 14.98 -3.93
N LEU A 353 16.98 14.36 -3.10
CA LEU A 353 16.59 14.92 -1.81
C LEU A 353 17.80 14.98 -0.86
N GLU A 354 18.65 13.95 -0.84
CA GLU A 354 19.90 13.94 -0.07
C GLU A 354 20.89 15.04 -0.51
N ASP A 355 21.02 15.26 -1.82
CA ASP A 355 21.80 16.37 -2.37
C ASP A 355 21.31 17.70 -1.80
N VAL A 356 19.99 17.95 -1.85
CA VAL A 356 19.37 19.18 -1.31
C VAL A 356 19.57 19.29 0.19
N LEU A 357 19.41 18.21 0.95
CA LEU A 357 19.67 18.17 2.40
C LEU A 357 21.13 18.43 2.75
N SER A 358 22.05 18.15 1.83
CA SER A 358 23.49 18.41 1.95
C SER A 358 23.87 19.83 1.48
N GLY A 359 22.90 20.65 1.06
CA GLY A 359 23.13 22.02 0.59
C GLY A 359 23.39 22.15 -0.92
N ASN A 360 23.33 21.04 -1.68
CA ASN A 360 23.51 21.07 -3.14
C ASN A 360 22.19 21.38 -3.84
N LEU A 361 21.99 22.64 -4.23
CA LEU A 361 20.75 23.11 -4.89
C LEU A 361 20.81 23.09 -6.41
N LEU A 362 21.95 22.75 -7.02
CA LEU A 362 22.11 22.67 -8.47
C LEU A 362 22.78 21.35 -8.82
N PHE A 363 22.00 20.40 -9.31
CA PHE A 363 22.49 19.10 -9.71
C PHE A 363 22.25 18.86 -11.20
N ARG A 364 23.21 18.17 -11.80
CA ARG A 364 23.23 17.79 -13.21
C ARG A 364 22.83 16.33 -13.33
N THR A 365 21.97 16.03 -14.29
CA THR A 365 21.58 14.65 -14.60
C THR A 365 21.85 14.32 -16.05
N PHE A 366 22.13 13.05 -16.33
CA PHE A 366 22.18 12.50 -17.67
C PHE A 366 20.84 11.84 -17.93
N ALA A 367 20.03 12.47 -18.79
CA ALA A 367 18.72 11.97 -19.16
C ALA A 367 18.80 11.40 -20.59
N SER A 368 18.35 10.16 -20.76
CA SER A 368 18.28 9.54 -22.10
C SER A 368 17.30 10.31 -22.99
N GLU A 369 16.26 10.91 -22.39
CA GLU A 369 15.29 11.79 -23.04
C GLU A 369 15.92 13.08 -23.59
N SER A 370 17.08 13.47 -23.07
CA SER A 370 17.86 14.62 -23.56
C SER A 370 18.96 14.19 -24.54
N GLY A 371 18.83 13.03 -25.19
CA GLY A 371 19.83 12.54 -26.15
C GLY A 371 21.20 12.23 -25.53
N GLY A 372 21.23 11.94 -24.22
CA GLY A 372 22.47 11.74 -23.48
C GLY A 372 23.19 13.03 -23.08
N HIS A 373 22.61 14.20 -23.36
CA HIS A 373 23.15 15.46 -22.87
C HIS A 373 22.90 15.64 -21.37
N THR A 374 23.84 16.34 -20.73
CA THR A 374 23.69 16.76 -19.35
C THR A 374 22.68 17.89 -19.26
N THR A 375 21.66 17.74 -18.42
CA THR A 375 20.66 18.78 -18.13
C THR A 375 20.69 19.16 -16.66
N TYR A 376 20.24 20.38 -16.35
CA TYR A 376 20.06 20.84 -14.98
C TYR A 376 18.71 20.38 -14.47
N TYR A 377 18.71 19.76 -13.29
CA TYR A 377 17.48 19.34 -12.64
C TYR A 377 17.16 20.33 -11.50
N PRO A 378 16.00 21.00 -11.52
CA PRO A 378 15.69 22.03 -10.53
C PRO A 378 15.41 21.42 -9.14
N PRO A 379 15.88 22.04 -8.04
CA PRO A 379 15.66 21.54 -6.69
C PRO A 379 14.23 21.81 -6.17
N ALA A 380 13.43 22.57 -6.92
CA ALA A 380 12.18 23.16 -6.46
C ALA A 380 11.19 22.13 -5.90
N ALA A 381 11.13 20.92 -6.47
CA ALA A 381 10.24 19.87 -6.00
C ALA A 381 10.66 19.29 -4.63
N TYR A 382 11.95 19.39 -4.26
CA TYR A 382 12.50 18.78 -3.04
C TYR A 382 12.50 19.75 -1.86
N LEU A 383 12.53 21.06 -2.09
CA LEU A 383 12.53 22.06 -1.01
C LEU A 383 11.33 21.92 -0.06
N PRO A 384 10.08 21.69 -0.53
CA PRO A 384 8.94 21.47 0.36
C PRO A 384 9.00 20.14 1.13
N ILE A 385 9.84 19.19 0.69
CA ILE A 385 10.00 17.86 1.29
C ILE A 385 10.95 17.92 2.50
N VAL A 386 11.91 18.85 2.49
CA VAL A 386 12.94 18.99 3.55
C VAL A 386 12.35 19.04 4.97
N PRO A 387 11.32 19.85 5.28
CA PRO A 387 10.75 19.88 6.64
C PRO A 387 10.14 18.54 7.05
N LEU A 388 9.58 17.79 6.09
CA LEU A 388 9.01 16.46 6.36
C LEU A 388 10.12 15.45 6.71
N SER A 389 11.29 15.52 6.06
CA SER A 389 12.42 14.66 6.42
C SER A 389 12.87 14.83 7.88
N TRP A 390 12.67 16.02 8.48
CA TRP A 390 13.00 16.23 9.89
C TRP A 390 12.02 15.56 10.84
N LEU A 391 10.77 15.35 10.40
CA LEU A 391 9.74 14.68 11.19
C LEU A 391 9.84 13.16 11.10
N PHE A 392 10.13 12.62 9.92
CA PHE A 392 10.13 11.17 9.68
C PHE A 392 11.49 10.52 9.89
N GLY A 393 12.58 11.27 9.73
CA GLY A 393 13.95 10.73 9.77
C GLY A 393 14.68 10.92 8.44
N ARG A 394 15.98 10.58 8.46
CA ARG A 394 16.91 10.77 7.34
C ARG A 394 17.51 9.47 6.82
N SER A 395 16.97 8.31 7.19
CA SER A 395 17.38 7.06 6.53
C SER A 395 16.82 7.00 5.11
N ASP A 396 17.45 6.25 4.21
CA ASP A 396 16.98 6.08 2.83
C ASP A 396 15.52 5.62 2.77
N ALA A 397 15.10 4.77 3.72
CA ALA A 397 13.73 4.30 3.85
C ALA A 397 12.75 5.43 4.25
N ASP A 398 13.15 6.30 5.18
CA ASP A 398 12.35 7.46 5.59
C ASP A 398 12.22 8.46 4.44
N LEU A 399 13.33 8.77 3.77
CA LEU A 399 13.35 9.68 2.62
C LEU A 399 12.51 9.14 1.46
N ALA A 400 12.58 7.83 1.19
CA ALA A 400 11.73 7.17 0.21
C ALA A 400 10.24 7.28 0.57
N MET A 401 9.88 7.04 1.83
CA MET A 401 8.50 7.15 2.32
C MET A 401 7.97 8.58 2.18
N VAL A 402 8.74 9.58 2.64
CA VAL A 402 8.35 10.99 2.55
C VAL A 402 8.20 11.43 1.10
N THR A 403 9.12 11.01 0.22
CA THR A 403 9.06 11.31 -1.22
C THR A 403 7.79 10.73 -1.87
N ARG A 404 7.41 9.49 -1.53
CA ARG A 404 6.14 8.88 -1.98
C ARG A 404 4.93 9.66 -1.50
N ILE A 405 4.84 9.95 -0.20
CA ILE A 405 3.72 10.68 0.40
C ILE A 405 3.58 12.05 -0.25
N PHE A 406 4.68 12.81 -0.37
CA PHE A 406 4.67 14.14 -0.96
C PHE A 406 4.29 14.11 -2.44
N GLY A 407 4.88 13.22 -3.24
CA GLY A 407 4.56 13.09 -4.66
C GLY A 407 3.08 12.76 -4.89
N VAL A 408 2.54 11.79 -4.15
CA VAL A 408 1.11 11.43 -4.23
C VAL A 408 0.23 12.59 -3.75
N ALA A 409 0.62 13.30 -2.70
CA ALA A 409 -0.11 14.46 -2.19
C ALA A 409 -0.19 15.59 -3.23
N LEU A 410 0.96 15.94 -3.81
CA LEU A 410 1.08 17.00 -4.80
C LEU A 410 0.20 16.68 -6.02
N ASP A 411 0.36 15.50 -6.61
CA ASP A 411 -0.44 15.09 -7.77
C ASP A 411 -1.93 15.08 -7.47
N THR A 412 -2.33 14.53 -6.32
CA THR A 412 -3.75 14.40 -5.96
C THR A 412 -4.37 15.76 -5.62
N SER A 413 -3.57 16.72 -5.15
CA SER A 413 -4.02 18.08 -4.88
C SER A 413 -4.38 18.87 -6.14
N ALA A 414 -3.88 18.47 -7.32
CA ALA A 414 -4.19 19.11 -8.60
C ALA A 414 -5.70 19.15 -8.89
N ILE A 415 -6.49 18.22 -8.33
CA ILE A 415 -7.95 18.22 -8.42
C ILE A 415 -8.55 19.54 -7.92
N PHE A 416 -8.01 20.14 -6.85
CA PHE A 416 -8.51 21.43 -6.34
C PHE A 416 -8.21 22.59 -7.29
N ILE A 417 -7.03 22.57 -7.92
CA ILE A 417 -6.64 23.58 -8.92
C ILE A 417 -7.52 23.46 -10.15
N ILE A 418 -7.67 22.24 -10.69
CA ILE A 418 -8.51 21.96 -11.87
C ILE A 418 -9.95 22.38 -11.60
N ALA A 419 -10.52 22.02 -10.45
CA ALA A 419 -11.88 22.40 -10.11
C ALA A 419 -12.04 23.92 -9.92
N THR A 420 -11.02 24.61 -9.40
CA THR A 420 -11.01 26.08 -9.30
C THR A 420 -10.95 26.73 -10.68
N ILE A 421 -10.09 26.26 -11.58
CA ILE A 421 -10.00 26.75 -12.96
C ILE A 421 -11.32 26.49 -13.70
N GLY A 422 -11.83 25.26 -13.63
CA GLY A 422 -13.09 24.89 -14.27
C GLY A 422 -14.24 25.79 -13.82
N ARG A 423 -14.25 26.16 -12.53
CA ARG A 423 -15.22 27.12 -12.00
C ARG A 423 -15.05 28.53 -12.57
N LEU A 424 -13.82 29.04 -12.62
CA LEU A 424 -13.51 30.37 -13.15
C LEU A 424 -13.86 30.48 -14.64
N VAL A 425 -13.62 29.42 -15.40
CA VAL A 425 -13.87 29.39 -16.86
C VAL A 425 -15.33 29.14 -17.19
N ALA A 426 -16.00 28.21 -16.49
CA ALA A 426 -17.36 27.81 -16.82
C ALA A 426 -18.45 28.66 -16.12
N GLY A 427 -18.11 29.48 -15.14
CA GLY A 427 -19.05 30.37 -14.44
C GLY A 427 -20.00 29.65 -13.47
N TRP A 428 -19.58 28.52 -12.89
CA TRP A 428 -20.42 27.68 -12.00
C TRP A 428 -20.48 28.18 -10.55
#